data_AF-A0A1F6M7X7-F1
#
_entry.id   AF-A0A1F6M7X7-F1
#
_cell.length_a   1.000
_cell.length_b   1.000
_cell.length_c   1.000
_cell.angle_alpha   90.00
_cell.angle_beta   90.00
_cell.angle_gamma   90.00
#
_symmetry.space_group_name_H-M   'P 1'
#
loop_
_entity.id
_entity.type
_entity.pdbx_description
1 polymer ?
#
loop_
_entity_poly.entity_id
_entity_poly.type
_entity_poly.pdbx_seq_one_letter_code
_entity_poly.pdbx_strand_id
1 'polypeptide(L)'
;MLGMRPLADPFVISAPENHSKDPGGWSGFIIIAESHISIHTFPKRRFLSADVYTCQNGIDHTAVVSFFQEKFRLEDVETHFLKRGLKYPEHNLR
;
A
#
# COMPACT_ATOMS: atom_id res chain seq x y z
N MET A 1 12.39 9.66 -5.16
CA MET A 1 12.09 8.31 -4.60
C MET A 1 11.83 8.48 -3.12
N LEU A 2 10.75 7.93 -2.55
CA LEU A 2 10.09 8.34 -1.29
C LEU A 2 10.90 8.20 0.02
N GLY A 3 12.23 8.00 -0.04
CA GLY A 3 13.11 7.93 1.14
C GLY A 3 12.93 6.71 2.05
N MET A 4 11.98 5.82 1.73
CA MET A 4 11.70 4.62 2.51
C MET A 4 12.81 3.58 2.35
N ARG A 5 13.24 2.97 3.47
CA ARG A 5 14.25 1.91 3.47
C ARG A 5 13.58 0.53 3.30
N PRO A 6 13.79 -0.17 2.17
CA PRO A 6 13.31 -1.54 2.04
C PRO A 6 14.06 -2.50 2.98
N LEU A 7 13.34 -3.46 3.55
CA LEU A 7 13.89 -4.55 4.36
C LEU A 7 13.90 -5.89 3.63
N ALA A 8 13.12 -6.01 2.56
CA ALA A 8 13.04 -7.18 1.71
C ALA A 8 12.76 -6.76 0.26
N ASP A 9 13.01 -7.68 -0.66
CA ASP A 9 12.55 -7.53 -2.04
C ASP A 9 11.01 -7.55 -2.10
N PRO A 10 10.39 -6.86 -3.08
CA PRO A 10 8.96 -6.96 -3.30
C PRO A 10 8.55 -8.42 -3.57
N PHE A 11 7.56 -8.89 -2.84
CA PHE A 11 6.94 -10.18 -3.06
C PHE A 11 5.66 -9.99 -3.88
N VAL A 12 5.57 -10.64 -5.03
CA VAL A 12 4.40 -10.57 -5.92
C VAL A 12 3.91 -11.99 -6.19
N ILE A 13 2.61 -12.21 -6.03
CA ILE A 13 1.99 -13.52 -6.20
C ILE A 13 0.65 -13.41 -6.92
N SER A 14 0.39 -14.36 -7.82
CA SER A 14 -0.93 -14.52 -8.44
C SER A 14 -1.92 -15.04 -7.41
N ALA A 15 -3.05 -14.35 -7.26
CA ALA A 15 -4.16 -14.79 -6.43
C ALA A 15 -5.21 -15.45 -7.33
N PRO A 16 -5.48 -16.76 -7.19
CA PRO A 16 -6.51 -17.43 -7.99
C PRO A 16 -7.90 -16.92 -7.60
N GLU A 17 -8.87 -17.14 -8.49
CA GLU A 17 -10.28 -16.91 -8.17
C GLU A 17 -10.71 -17.78 -7.00
N ASN A 18 -11.43 -17.19 -6.04
CA ASN A 18 -11.86 -17.90 -4.83
C ASN A 18 -13.39 -18.08 -4.80
N HIS A 19 -14.14 -17.00 -5.02
CA HIS A 19 -15.61 -17.03 -4.99
C HIS A 19 -16.20 -15.88 -5.82
N SER A 20 -17.52 -15.83 -5.99
CA SER A 20 -18.21 -14.81 -6.81
C SER A 20 -17.85 -13.36 -6.46
N LYS A 21 -17.49 -13.08 -5.20
CA LYS A 21 -17.04 -11.76 -4.73
C LYS A 21 -15.55 -11.46 -4.96
N ASP A 22 -14.76 -12.46 -5.33
CA ASP A 22 -13.30 -12.41 -5.48
C ASP A 22 -12.90 -13.11 -6.79
N PRO A 23 -12.78 -12.34 -7.89
CA PRO A 23 -12.42 -12.87 -9.20
C PRO A 23 -10.94 -13.24 -9.35
N GLY A 24 -10.13 -13.12 -8.29
CA GLY A 24 -8.69 -13.26 -8.34
C GLY A 24 -7.98 -12.07 -9.01
N GLY A 25 -6.65 -12.19 -9.13
CA GLY A 25 -5.77 -11.17 -9.67
C GLY A 25 -4.34 -11.33 -9.16
N TRP A 26 -3.76 -10.25 -8.63
CA TRP A 26 -2.39 -10.23 -8.12
C TRP A 26 -2.31 -9.50 -6.80
N SER A 27 -1.49 -10.04 -5.89
CA SER A 27 -1.12 -9.38 -4.65
C SER A 27 0.37 -9.08 -4.65
N GLY A 28 0.74 -7.86 -4.26
CA GLY A 28 2.12 -7.40 -4.13
C GLY A 28 2.34 -6.81 -2.75
N PHE A 29 3.51 -7.06 -2.18
CA PHE A 29 3.88 -6.57 -0.86
C PHE A 29 5.37 -6.24 -0.78
N ILE A 30 5.72 -5.14 -0.13
CA ILE A 30 7.10 -4.85 0.25
C ILE A 30 7.14 -4.43 1.72
N ILE A 31 8.07 -5.04 2.45
CA ILE A 31 8.38 -4.65 3.83
C ILE A 31 9.41 -3.54 3.78
N ILE A 32 9.09 -2.43 4.45
CA ILE A 32 9.99 -1.31 4.64
C ILE A 32 10.21 -1.10 6.14
N ALA A 33 11.24 -0.33 6.51
CA ALA A 33 11.50 -0.03 7.91
C ALA A 33 10.25 0.56 8.58
N GLU A 34 9.79 -0.12 9.63
CA GLU A 34 8.67 0.28 10.51
C GLU A 34 7.27 0.26 9.87
N SER A 35 7.11 -0.25 8.64
CA SER A 35 5.80 -0.25 7.95
C SER A 35 5.79 -1.17 6.70
N HIS A 36 4.93 -0.88 5.71
CA HIS A 36 4.83 -1.65 4.46
C HIS A 36 4.08 -0.90 3.37
N ILE A 37 4.22 -1.39 2.13
CA ILE A 37 3.31 -1.05 1.02
C ILE A 37 2.71 -2.35 0.49
N SER A 38 1.39 -2.36 0.30
CA SER A 38 0.66 -3.51 -0.24
C SER A 38 -0.26 -3.08 -1.39
N ILE A 39 -0.45 -3.98 -2.36
CA ILE A 39 -1.35 -3.79 -3.50
C ILE A 39 -2.08 -5.09 -3.75
N HIS A 40 -3.40 -5.02 -3.92
CA HIS A 40 -4.25 -6.11 -4.37
C HIS A 40 -5.03 -5.67 -5.61
N THR A 41 -4.88 -6.40 -6.70
CA THR A 41 -5.56 -6.09 -7.97
C THR A 41 -6.66 -7.09 -8.25
N PHE A 42 -7.74 -6.61 -8.86
CA PHE A 42 -8.88 -7.41 -9.30
C PHE A 42 -9.20 -7.05 -10.75
N PRO A 43 -8.40 -7.54 -11.73
CA PRO A 43 -8.50 -7.09 -13.13
C PRO A 43 -9.88 -7.28 -13.75
N LYS A 44 -10.57 -8.41 -13.46
CA LYS A 44 -11.94 -8.66 -13.96
C LYS A 44 -12.96 -7.62 -13.47
N ARG A 45 -12.66 -6.92 -12.37
CA ARG A 45 -13.49 -5.84 -11.81
C ARG A 45 -12.96 -4.44 -12.12
N ARG A 46 -11.83 -4.33 -12.83
CA ARG A 46 -11.12 -3.06 -13.06
C ARG A 46 -10.90 -2.29 -11.75
N PHE A 47 -10.53 -3.00 -10.70
CA PHE A 47 -10.38 -2.46 -9.36
C PHE A 47 -9.00 -2.83 -8.78
N LEU A 48 -8.45 -1.96 -7.95
CA LEU A 48 -7.32 -2.28 -7.09
C LEU A 48 -7.49 -1.59 -5.74
N SER A 49 -6.96 -2.23 -4.72
CA SER A 49 -6.79 -1.64 -3.40
C SER A 49 -5.30 -1.59 -3.08
N ALA A 50 -4.83 -0.51 -2.48
CA ALA A 50 -3.45 -0.34 -2.09
C ALA A 50 -3.37 0.30 -0.70
N ASP A 51 -2.39 -0.14 0.09
CA ASP A 51 -2.02 0.48 1.36
C ASP A 51 -0.59 1.02 1.27
N VAL A 52 -0.41 2.27 1.67
CA VAL A 52 0.91 2.91 1.80
C VAL A 52 1.07 3.33 3.24
N TYR A 53 1.59 2.41 4.05
CA TYR A 53 1.89 2.68 5.45
C TYR A 53 3.36 3.05 5.60
N THR A 54 3.63 4.16 6.29
CA THR A 54 4.98 4.71 6.42
C THR A 54 5.13 5.54 7.69
N CYS A 55 6.29 5.42 8.34
CA CYS A 55 6.72 6.28 9.44
C CYS A 55 7.43 7.55 8.95
N GLN A 56 7.58 7.73 7.63
CA GLN A 56 8.21 8.91 7.06
C GLN A 56 7.31 10.14 7.27
N ASN A 57 7.84 11.13 7.99
CA ASN A 57 7.16 12.40 8.20
C ASN A 57 7.16 13.27 6.94
N GLY A 58 6.09 14.03 6.74
CA GLY A 58 6.01 15.04 5.66
C GLY A 58 5.84 14.45 4.26
N ILE A 59 5.35 13.22 4.13
CA ILE A 59 4.99 12.67 2.82
C ILE A 59 3.84 13.47 2.20
N ASP A 60 4.01 13.83 0.93
CA ASP A 60 2.94 14.38 0.12
C ASP A 60 1.96 13.26 -0.28
N HIS A 61 0.81 13.24 0.38
CA HIS A 61 -0.26 12.29 0.09
C HIS A 61 -0.77 12.39 -1.34
N THR A 62 -0.83 13.61 -1.89
CA THR A 62 -1.29 13.85 -3.25
C THR A 62 -0.33 13.23 -4.26
N ALA A 63 0.98 13.31 -4.02
CA ALA A 63 1.98 12.66 -4.86
C ALA A 63 1.86 11.12 -4.83
N VAL A 64 1.57 10.54 -3.67
CA VAL A 64 1.33 9.08 -3.55
C VAL A 64 0.10 8.68 -4.35
N VAL A 65 -1.03 9.39 -4.18
CA VAL A 65 -2.27 9.11 -4.92
C VAL A 65 -2.06 9.27 -6.43
N SER A 66 -1.40 10.35 -6.85
CA SER A 66 -1.11 10.63 -8.27
C SER A 66 -0.25 9.53 -8.88
N PHE A 67 0.73 9.00 -8.14
CA PHE A 67 1.54 7.86 -8.59
C PHE A 67 0.66 6.64 -8.93
N PHE A 68 -0.29 6.26 -8.06
CA PHE A 68 -1.18 5.14 -8.37
C PHE A 68 -2.13 5.45 -9.53
N GLN A 69 -2.69 6.66 -9.57
CA GLN A 69 -3.56 7.09 -10.66
C GLN A 69 -2.86 7.00 -12.01
N GLU A 70 -1.64 7.52 -12.13
CA GLU A 70 -0.86 7.48 -13.37
C GLU A 70 -0.43 6.06 -13.74
N LYS A 71 0.05 5.28 -12.77
CA LYS A 71 0.56 3.93 -13.03
C LYS A 71 -0.52 2.93 -13.43
N PHE A 72 -1.69 3.02 -12.83
CA PHE A 72 -2.80 2.10 -13.08
C PHE A 72 -3.92 2.70 -13.92
N ARG A 73 -3.80 3.98 -14.34
CA ARG A 73 -4.80 4.73 -15.09
C ARG A 73 -6.17 4.71 -14.40
N LEU A 74 -6.17 5.01 -13.10
CA LEU A 74 -7.40 5.01 -12.30
C LEU A 74 -8.27 6.20 -12.66
N GLU A 75 -9.53 5.93 -13.00
CA GLU A 75 -10.52 6.96 -13.34
C GLU A 75 -11.25 7.50 -12.10
N ASP A 76 -11.41 6.66 -11.07
CA ASP A 76 -12.04 6.99 -9.80
C ASP A 76 -11.16 6.51 -8.65
N VAL A 77 -11.05 7.32 -7.59
CA VAL A 77 -10.13 7.09 -6.48
C VAL A 77 -10.76 7.50 -5.16
N GLU A 78 -10.91 6.51 -4.28
CA GLU A 78 -11.24 6.70 -2.87
C GLU A 78 -9.96 6.57 -2.02
N THR A 79 -9.71 7.52 -1.12
CA THR A 79 -8.53 7.52 -0.26
C THR A 79 -8.89 7.80 1.18
N HIS A 80 -8.20 7.13 2.11
CA HIS A 80 -8.34 7.33 3.54
C HIS A 80 -6.96 7.58 4.14
N PHE A 81 -6.79 8.70 4.83
CA PHE A 81 -5.55 9.01 5.53
C PHE A 81 -5.69 8.76 7.04
N LEU A 82 -4.83 7.90 7.57
CA LEU A 82 -4.85 7.49 8.97
C LEU A 82 -3.49 7.74 9.63
N LYS A 83 -3.47 8.62 10.64
CA LYS A 83 -2.30 8.78 11.51
C LYS A 83 -2.24 7.62 12.51
N ARG A 84 -1.13 6.89 12.50
CA ARG A 84 -0.85 5.74 13.39
C ARG A 84 0.24 6.12 14.40
N GLY A 85 0.35 5.37 15.49
CA GLY A 85 1.45 5.58 16.45
C GLY A 85 1.35 6.82 17.34
N LEU A 86 0.17 7.44 17.49
CA LEU A 86 -0.03 8.67 18.30
C LEU A 86 0.34 8.54 19.78
N LYS A 87 0.49 7.31 20.29
CA LYS A 87 0.90 6.99 21.65
C LYS A 87 2.17 6.13 21.67
N TYR A 88 2.97 6.17 20.61
CA TYR A 88 4.22 5.42 20.56
C TYR A 88 5.16 5.94 21.66
N PRO A 89 5.73 5.06 22.51
CA PRO A 89 6.58 5.49 23.61
C PRO A 89 7.84 6.23 23.13
N GLU A 90 8.18 7.33 23.81
CA GLU A 90 9.41 8.09 23.52
C GLU A 90 10.69 7.34 23.94
N HIS A 91 10.54 6.34 24.82
CA HIS A 91 11.64 5.62 25.43
C HIS A 91 11.37 4.11 25.43
N ASN A 92 12.44 3.33 25.25
CA ASN A 92 12.40 1.89 25.41
C ASN A 92 12.03 1.53 26.86
N LEU A 93 11.15 0.56 27.01
CA LEU A 93 10.95 -0.08 28.30
C LEU A 93 12.19 -0.94 28.57
N ARG A 94 12.75 -0.80 29.77
CA ARG A 94 13.90 -1.56 30.23
C ARG A 94 13.58 -3.05 30.34
#